data_AF-A0A0P1GI84-F1
#
_entry.id   AF-A0A0P1GI84-F1
#
_cell.length_a   1.000
_cell.length_b   1.000
_cell.length_c   1.000
_cell.angle_alpha   90.00
_cell.angle_beta   90.00
_cell.angle_gamma   90.00
#
_symmetry.space_group_name_H-M   'P 1'
#
loop_
_entity.id
_entity.type
_entity.pdbx_description
1 polymer ?
#
loop_
_entity_poly.entity_id
_entity_poly.type
_entity_poly.pdbx_seq_one_letter_code
_entity_poly.pdbx_strand_id
1 'polypeptide(L)'
;MLSMIWKAFLGQEAQGLRQTIEVFRENAEQAAGRDHALQQAALAQLAAEFTHPRKGWFERLMDGINRLPRPMMALGTLGLMVAAMGDPHWFASRMQGLALVPEPLWWLLGIVVSFYFGARVQVKSQEFHRSMAADLARAPRVLAQISQAQENRRAVSEPTQNPALEDWKTAAGESH
;
A
#
# COMPACT_ATOMS: atom_id res chain seq x y z
N MET A 1 -77.30 -6.98 -3.59
CA MET A 1 -76.50 -8.06 -4.21
C MET A 1 -75.69 -7.59 -5.43
N LEU A 2 -76.22 -6.71 -6.29
CA LEU A 2 -75.50 -6.22 -7.48
C LEU A 2 -74.18 -5.46 -7.19
N SER A 3 -74.07 -4.78 -6.04
CA SER A 3 -72.87 -3.99 -5.68
C SER A 3 -71.67 -4.82 -5.22
N MET A 4 -71.87 -6.06 -4.77
CA MET A 4 -70.75 -6.96 -4.40
C MET A 4 -70.07 -7.55 -5.63
N ILE A 5 -70.85 -7.87 -6.67
CA ILE A 5 -70.35 -8.48 -7.91
C ILE A 5 -69.48 -7.47 -8.67
N TRP A 6 -69.85 -6.18 -8.67
CA TRP A 6 -69.06 -5.12 -9.30
C TRP A 6 -67.71 -4.89 -8.61
N LYS A 7 -67.67 -4.90 -7.27
CA LYS A 7 -66.43 -4.73 -6.50
C LYS A 7 -65.46 -5.91 -6.63
N ALA A 8 -65.98 -7.14 -6.75
CA ALA A 8 -65.14 -8.32 -6.96
C ALA A 8 -64.47 -8.34 -8.34
N PHE A 9 -65.18 -7.88 -9.38
CA PHE A 9 -64.68 -7.86 -10.75
C PHE A 9 -63.60 -6.78 -10.96
N LEU A 10 -63.81 -5.57 -10.42
CA LEU A 10 -62.81 -4.49 -10.47
C LEU A 10 -61.59 -4.73 -9.56
N GLY A 11 -61.73 -5.54 -8.50
CA GLY A 11 -60.65 -5.84 -7.57
C GLY A 11 -59.58 -6.79 -8.11
N GLN A 12 -59.95 -7.73 -9.00
CA GLN A 12 -59.01 -8.71 -9.56
C GLN A 12 -58.19 -8.16 -10.72
N GLU A 13 -58.75 -7.32 -11.59
CA GLU A 13 -57.99 -6.71 -12.69
C GLU A 13 -56.92 -5.73 -12.17
N ALA A 14 -57.21 -4.98 -11.10
CA ALA A 14 -56.27 -4.05 -10.50
C ALA A 14 -55.06 -4.74 -9.83
N GLN A 15 -55.22 -5.99 -9.39
CA GLN A 15 -54.13 -6.78 -8.79
C GLN A 15 -53.19 -7.34 -9.87
N GLY A 16 -53.72 -7.87 -10.98
CA GLY A 16 -52.92 -8.41 -12.08
C GLY A 16 -52.08 -7.36 -12.83
N LEU A 17 -52.61 -6.14 -12.99
CA LEU A 17 -51.89 -5.02 -13.61
C LEU A 17 -50.80 -4.43 -12.70
N ARG A 18 -51.01 -4.38 -11.37
CA ARG A 18 -49.96 -3.98 -10.42
C ARG A 18 -48.79 -4.97 -10.41
N GLN A 19 -49.09 -6.26 -10.42
CA GLN A 19 -48.08 -7.31 -10.36
C GLN A 19 -47.19 -7.36 -11.62
N THR A 20 -47.76 -6.98 -12.78
CA THR A 20 -47.00 -6.91 -14.04
C THR A 20 -46.11 -5.66 -14.12
N ILE A 21 -46.53 -4.52 -13.54
CA ILE A 21 -45.74 -3.28 -13.55
C ILE A 21 -44.59 -3.32 -12.53
N GLU A 22 -44.74 -4.00 -11.39
CA GLU A 22 -43.68 -4.13 -10.39
C GLU A 22 -42.49 -4.97 -10.91
N VAL A 23 -42.75 -6.03 -11.69
CA VAL A 23 -41.71 -6.93 -12.24
C VAL A 23 -40.81 -6.26 -13.28
N PHE A 24 -41.33 -5.28 -14.03
CA PHE A 24 -40.49 -4.50 -14.97
C PHE A 24 -39.72 -3.35 -14.29
N ARG A 25 -40.15 -2.88 -13.11
CA ARG A 25 -39.48 -1.80 -12.38
C ARG A 25 -38.34 -2.31 -11.48
N GLU A 26 -38.49 -3.47 -10.85
CA GLU A 26 -37.45 -4.06 -9.98
C GLU A 26 -36.23 -4.57 -10.79
N ASN A 27 -36.43 -4.93 -12.06
CA ASN A 27 -35.35 -5.42 -12.94
C ASN A 27 -34.49 -4.32 -13.58
N ALA A 28 -34.90 -3.05 -13.53
CA ALA A 28 -34.10 -1.94 -14.06
C ALA A 28 -32.95 -1.54 -13.12
N GLU A 29 -33.15 -1.60 -11.80
CA GLU A 29 -32.12 -1.27 -10.81
C GLU A 29 -31.08 -2.38 -10.65
N GLN A 30 -31.48 -3.66 -10.69
CA GLN A 30 -30.52 -4.79 -10.65
C GLN A 30 -29.73 -4.97 -11.95
N ALA A 31 -30.24 -4.50 -13.09
CA ALA A 31 -29.49 -4.45 -14.35
C ALA A 31 -28.50 -3.28 -14.36
N ALA A 32 -28.93 -2.09 -13.89
CA ALA A 32 -28.05 -0.92 -13.74
C ALA A 32 -26.89 -1.18 -12.76
N GLY A 33 -27.14 -1.87 -11.64
CA GLY A 33 -26.09 -2.23 -10.68
C GLY A 33 -25.04 -3.20 -11.23
N ARG A 34 -25.45 -4.17 -12.07
CA ARG A 34 -24.52 -5.10 -12.74
C ARG A 34 -23.69 -4.42 -13.81
N ASP A 35 -24.28 -3.51 -14.59
CA ASP A 35 -23.53 -2.71 -15.57
C ASP A 35 -22.52 -1.77 -14.90
N HIS A 36 -22.88 -1.16 -13.76
CA HIS A 36 -21.95 -0.36 -12.99
C HIS A 36 -20.80 -1.19 -12.40
N ALA A 37 -21.08 -2.40 -11.91
CA ALA A 37 -20.03 -3.30 -11.40
C ALA A 37 -19.08 -3.75 -12.52
N LEU A 38 -19.60 -4.03 -13.72
CA LEU A 38 -18.78 -4.36 -14.89
C LEU A 38 -17.96 -3.16 -15.37
N GLN A 39 -18.52 -1.95 -15.38
CA GLN A 39 -17.78 -0.73 -15.68
C GLN A 39 -16.68 -0.46 -14.66
N GLN A 40 -16.97 -0.62 -13.37
CA GLN A 40 -15.97 -0.44 -12.31
C GLN A 40 -14.86 -1.49 -12.39
N ALA A 41 -15.20 -2.75 -12.67
CA ALA A 41 -14.21 -3.82 -12.88
C ALA A 41 -13.36 -3.55 -14.12
N ALA A 42 -13.98 -3.11 -15.22
CA ALA A 42 -13.27 -2.73 -16.44
C ALA A 42 -12.34 -1.52 -16.21
N LEU A 43 -12.79 -0.49 -15.50
CA LEU A 43 -11.97 0.67 -15.13
C LEU A 43 -10.84 0.29 -14.16
N ALA A 44 -11.08 -0.63 -13.23
CA ALA A 44 -10.06 -1.14 -12.32
C ALA A 44 -9.00 -1.97 -13.06
N GLN A 45 -9.42 -2.78 -14.05
CA GLN A 45 -8.51 -3.54 -14.88
C GLN A 45 -7.72 -2.65 -15.84
N LEU A 46 -8.39 -1.67 -16.46
CA LEU A 46 -7.75 -0.64 -17.29
C LEU A 46 -6.73 0.15 -16.46
N ALA A 47 -7.09 0.55 -15.24
CA ALA A 47 -6.18 1.21 -14.30
C ALA A 47 -5.00 0.31 -13.91
N ALA A 48 -5.23 -0.99 -13.66
CA ALA A 48 -4.18 -1.96 -13.35
C ALA A 48 -3.19 -2.15 -14.52
N GLU A 49 -3.67 -2.12 -15.76
CA GLU A 49 -2.83 -2.17 -16.97
C GLU A 49 -2.01 -0.88 -17.15
N PHE A 50 -2.60 0.30 -16.87
CA PHE A 50 -1.87 1.56 -16.89
C PHE A 50 -0.87 1.74 -15.72
N THR A 51 -1.00 0.94 -14.65
CA THR A 51 -0.10 0.99 -13.49
C THR A 51 1.26 0.34 -13.77
N HIS A 52 1.43 -0.33 -14.92
CA HIS A 52 2.71 -0.85 -15.38
C HIS A 52 3.33 0.08 -16.45
N PRO A 53 3.94 1.23 -16.06
CA PRO A 53 4.77 1.96 -17.00
C PRO A 53 5.94 1.04 -17.38
N ARG A 54 5.96 0.59 -18.64
CA ARG A 54 7.14 -0.05 -19.23
C ARG A 54 8.24 1.02 -19.30
N LYS A 55 8.91 1.27 -18.17
CA LYS A 55 10.03 2.21 -18.07
C LYS A 55 11.02 1.90 -19.18
N GLY A 56 11.17 2.83 -20.11
CA GLY A 56 12.01 2.67 -21.29
C GLY A 56 13.47 2.43 -20.90
N TRP A 57 14.25 1.83 -21.80
CA TRP A 57 15.69 1.63 -21.57
C TRP A 57 16.41 2.97 -21.32
N PHE A 58 15.96 4.06 -21.96
CA PHE A 58 16.48 5.41 -21.76
C PHE A 58 16.19 5.95 -20.35
N GLU A 59 14.98 5.72 -19.83
CA GLU A 59 14.64 6.08 -18.44
C GLU A 59 15.47 5.28 -17.43
N ARG A 60 15.72 4.00 -17.70
CA ARG A 60 16.60 3.17 -16.85
C ARG A 60 18.04 3.63 -16.91
N LEU A 61 18.52 4.07 -18.08
CA LEU A 61 19.84 4.67 -18.25
C LEU A 61 19.94 5.99 -17.47
N MET A 62 18.96 6.87 -17.60
CA MET A 62 18.91 8.13 -16.84
C MET A 62 18.75 7.91 -15.34
N ASP A 63 17.96 6.93 -14.91
CA ASP A 63 17.86 6.50 -13.52
C ASP A 63 19.21 5.95 -13.02
N GLY A 64 19.94 5.21 -13.88
CA GLY A 64 21.29 4.75 -13.63
C GLY A 64 22.26 5.91 -13.44
N ILE A 65 22.31 6.85 -14.39
CA ILE A 65 23.15 8.05 -14.35
C ILE A 65 22.89 8.88 -13.09
N ASN A 66 21.63 9.02 -12.69
CA ASN A 66 21.27 9.73 -11.47
C ASN A 66 21.58 8.95 -10.18
N ARG A 67 21.83 7.64 -10.27
CA ARG A 67 22.29 6.77 -9.17
C ARG A 67 23.80 6.60 -9.13
N LEU A 68 24.51 6.96 -10.21
CA LEU A 68 25.98 6.98 -10.30
C LEU A 68 26.70 7.86 -9.29
N PRO A 69 26.11 8.92 -8.69
CA PRO A 69 26.92 9.76 -7.81
C PRO A 69 27.50 9.00 -6.62
N ARG A 70 26.77 8.03 -6.06
CA ARG A 70 27.27 7.16 -4.98
C ARG A 70 28.43 6.26 -5.45
N PRO A 71 28.30 5.49 -6.53
CA PRO A 71 29.40 4.75 -7.14
C PRO A 71 30.61 5.63 -7.49
N MET A 72 30.39 6.81 -8.08
CA MET A 72 31.47 7.71 -8.51
C MET A 72 32.27 8.24 -7.33
N MET A 73 31.62 8.53 -6.19
CA MET A 73 32.34 8.94 -4.98
C MET A 73 33.25 7.82 -4.46
N ALA A 74 32.75 6.58 -4.43
CA ALA A 74 33.56 5.42 -4.00
C ALA A 74 34.69 5.11 -4.98
N LEU A 75 34.43 5.13 -6.29
CA LEU A 75 35.45 4.90 -7.31
C LEU A 75 36.47 6.04 -7.37
N GLY A 76 36.04 7.28 -7.14
CA GLY A 76 36.91 8.46 -7.08
C GLY A 76 37.87 8.40 -5.90
N THR A 77 37.41 8.02 -4.70
CA THR A 77 38.30 7.88 -3.53
C THR A 77 39.26 6.72 -3.68
N LEU A 78 38.80 5.57 -4.18
CA LEU A 78 39.67 4.44 -4.51
C LEU A 78 40.69 4.82 -5.60
N GLY A 79 40.27 5.54 -6.63
CA GLY A 79 41.14 6.01 -7.70
C GLY A 79 42.22 6.97 -7.20
N LEU A 80 41.87 7.90 -6.31
CA LEU A 80 42.85 8.79 -5.66
C LEU A 80 43.85 8.00 -4.81
N MET A 81 43.40 6.98 -4.07
CA MET A 81 44.27 6.11 -3.29
C MET A 81 45.27 5.36 -4.19
N VAL A 82 44.78 4.75 -5.27
CA VAL A 82 45.62 4.03 -6.24
C VAL A 82 46.58 4.99 -6.94
N ALA A 83 46.13 6.19 -7.33
CA ALA A 83 46.98 7.20 -7.95
C ALA A 83 48.12 7.66 -7.02
N ALA A 84 47.81 7.84 -5.73
CA ALA A 84 48.81 8.18 -4.72
C ALA A 84 49.86 7.08 -4.53
N MET A 85 49.48 5.80 -4.64
CA MET A 85 50.40 4.67 -4.56
C MET A 85 51.19 4.42 -5.86
N GLY A 86 50.59 4.69 -7.02
CA GLY A 86 51.19 4.46 -8.33
C GLY A 86 52.25 5.48 -8.71
N ASP A 87 51.98 6.78 -8.47
CA ASP A 87 52.95 7.86 -8.68
C ASP A 87 52.79 8.95 -7.60
N PRO A 88 53.54 8.81 -6.48
CA PRO A 88 53.45 9.76 -5.37
C PRO A 88 53.89 11.18 -5.74
N HIS A 89 54.87 11.33 -6.63
CA HIS A 89 55.40 12.64 -7.01
C HIS A 89 54.40 13.40 -7.89
N TRP A 90 53.80 12.73 -8.86
CA TRP A 90 52.72 13.29 -9.67
C TRP A 90 51.53 13.70 -8.80
N PHE A 91 51.12 12.85 -7.87
CA PHE A 91 50.01 13.15 -6.95
C PHE A 91 50.31 14.38 -6.06
N ALA A 92 51.49 14.44 -5.45
CA ALA A 92 51.90 15.55 -4.58
C ALA A 92 51.91 16.90 -5.33
N SER A 93 52.39 16.92 -6.58
CA SER A 93 52.37 18.12 -7.41
C SER A 93 50.95 18.65 -7.67
N ARG A 94 49.95 17.75 -7.78
CA ARG A 94 48.54 18.13 -7.95
C ARG A 94 47.89 18.59 -6.65
N MET A 95 48.28 18.02 -5.51
CA MET A 95 47.83 18.48 -4.20
C MET A 95 48.32 19.91 -3.88
N GLN A 96 49.52 20.30 -4.33
CA GLN A 96 49.98 21.69 -4.25
C GLN A 96 49.09 22.65 -5.03
N GLY A 97 48.60 22.24 -6.20
CA GLY A 97 47.62 23.02 -6.97
C GLY A 97 46.30 23.20 -6.22
N LEU A 98 45.81 22.15 -5.54
CA LEU A 98 44.59 22.23 -4.72
C LEU A 98 44.77 23.14 -3.49
N ALA A 99 45.96 23.18 -2.90
CA ALA A 99 46.26 24.06 -1.77
C ALA A 99 46.20 25.55 -2.14
N LEU A 100 46.40 25.89 -3.43
CA LEU A 100 46.30 27.26 -3.95
C LEU A 100 44.86 27.67 -4.28
N VAL A 101 43.89 26.75 -4.20
CA VAL A 101 42.49 27.05 -4.49
C VAL A 101 41.93 27.98 -3.41
N PRO A 102 41.43 29.19 -3.78
CA PRO A 102 40.84 30.12 -2.82
C PRO A 102 39.69 29.50 -2.02
N GLU A 103 39.61 29.84 -0.73
CA GLU A 103 38.54 29.41 0.19
C GLU A 103 37.12 29.63 -0.39
N PRO A 104 36.79 30.76 -1.05
CA PRO A 104 35.46 30.97 -1.63
C PRO A 104 35.04 29.93 -2.69
N LEU A 105 35.98 29.35 -3.43
CA LEU A 105 35.65 28.33 -4.44
C LEU A 105 35.23 27.01 -3.79
N TRP A 106 35.78 26.69 -2.61
CA TRP A 106 35.34 25.53 -1.84
C TRP A 106 33.89 25.69 -1.37
N TRP A 107 33.51 26.89 -0.95
CA TRP A 107 32.12 27.22 -0.62
C TRP A 107 31.19 27.05 -1.82
N LEU A 108 31.60 27.55 -2.99
CA LEU A 108 30.81 27.45 -4.22
C LEU A 108 30.62 25.99 -4.65
N LEU A 109 31.69 25.18 -4.61
CA LEU A 109 31.61 23.73 -4.84
C LEU A 109 30.61 23.07 -3.88
N GLY A 110 30.70 23.38 -2.59
CA GLY A 110 29.79 22.90 -1.55
C GLY A 110 28.33 23.24 -1.84
N ILE A 111 28.06 24.48 -2.27
CA ILE A 111 26.70 24.94 -2.65
C ILE A 111 26.18 24.17 -3.86
N VAL A 112 26.96 24.05 -4.94
CA VAL A 112 26.54 23.37 -6.17
C VAL A 112 26.22 21.89 -5.90
N VAL A 113 27.10 21.22 -5.16
CA VAL A 113 26.89 19.82 -4.74
C VAL A 113 25.66 19.71 -3.85
N SER A 114 25.52 20.58 -2.85
CA SER A 114 24.36 20.57 -1.93
C SER A 114 23.04 20.82 -2.66
N PHE A 115 23.03 21.67 -3.68
CA PHE A 115 21.85 21.90 -4.51
C PHE A 115 21.49 20.67 -5.35
N TYR A 116 22.48 20.08 -6.03
CA TYR A 116 22.29 18.87 -6.86
C TYR A 116 21.75 17.69 -6.04
N PHE A 117 22.31 17.46 -4.84
CA PHE A 117 21.90 16.34 -3.98
C PHE A 117 20.70 16.67 -3.09
N GLY A 118 20.56 17.91 -2.62
CA GLY A 118 19.48 18.34 -1.74
C GLY A 118 18.10 18.17 -2.38
N ALA A 119 17.96 18.47 -3.67
CA ALA A 119 16.73 18.27 -4.41
C ALA A 119 16.35 16.80 -4.58
N ARG A 120 17.33 15.88 -4.67
CA ARG A 120 17.10 14.43 -4.78
C ARG A 120 16.67 13.79 -3.46
N VAL A 121 17.20 14.27 -2.33
CA VAL A 121 16.87 13.73 -1.00
C VAL A 121 15.42 14.06 -0.60
N GLN A 122 14.86 15.18 -1.09
CA GLN A 122 13.45 15.55 -0.87
C GLN A 122 12.43 14.57 -1.46
N VAL A 123 12.76 13.88 -2.55
CA VAL A 123 11.82 12.90 -3.16
C VAL A 123 11.63 11.69 -2.24
N LYS A 124 12.68 11.29 -1.50
CA LYS A 124 12.64 10.14 -0.60
C LYS A 124 11.97 10.45 0.75
N SER A 125 12.00 11.70 1.20
CA SER A 125 11.27 12.09 2.42
C SER A 125 9.75 12.04 2.23
N GLN A 126 9.25 12.26 1.01
CA GLN A 126 7.82 12.13 0.71
C GLN A 126 7.32 10.69 0.75
N GLU A 127 8.12 9.72 0.28
CA GLU A 127 7.80 8.29 0.41
C GLU A 127 7.77 7.87 1.88
N PHE A 128 8.68 8.39 2.71
CA PHE A 128 8.73 8.11 4.14
C PHE A 128 7.51 8.67 4.88
N HIS A 129 7.08 9.90 4.56
CA HIS A 129 5.86 10.46 5.14
C HIS A 129 4.60 9.71 4.69
N ARG A 130 4.53 9.26 3.43
CA ARG A 130 3.40 8.44 2.95
C ARG A 130 3.38 7.05 3.58
N SER A 131 4.53 6.39 3.75
CA SER A 131 4.59 5.10 4.43
C SER A 131 4.20 5.22 5.90
N MET A 132 4.68 6.26 6.59
CA MET A 132 4.26 6.55 7.97
C MET A 132 2.75 6.79 8.07
N ALA A 133 2.16 7.57 7.16
CA ALA A 133 0.72 7.81 7.14
C ALA A 133 -0.09 6.54 6.86
N ALA A 134 0.37 5.68 5.95
CA ALA A 134 -0.26 4.40 5.63
C ALA A 134 -0.16 3.39 6.79
N ASP A 135 0.96 3.36 7.50
CA ASP A 135 1.17 2.50 8.66
C ASP A 135 0.35 2.97 9.86
N LEU A 136 0.30 4.28 10.12
CA LEU A 136 -0.58 4.90 11.12
C LEU A 136 -2.07 4.64 10.83
N ALA A 137 -2.47 4.66 9.55
CA ALA A 137 -3.84 4.35 9.15
C ALA A 137 -4.20 2.84 9.31
N ARG A 138 -3.20 1.95 9.29
CA ARG A 138 -3.40 0.49 9.47
C ARG A 138 -3.28 0.04 10.92
N ALA A 139 -2.61 0.81 11.78
CA ALA A 139 -2.47 0.53 13.21
C ALA A 139 -3.80 0.16 13.92
N PRO A 140 -4.93 0.90 13.76
CA PRO A 140 -6.18 0.54 14.43
C PRO A 140 -6.78 -0.78 13.91
N ARG A 141 -6.57 -1.13 12.63
CA ARG A 141 -7.04 -2.42 12.08
C ARG A 141 -6.26 -3.60 12.63
N VAL A 142 -4.94 -3.46 12.80
CA VAL A 142 -4.10 -4.52 13.38
C VAL A 142 -4.46 -4.74 14.85
N LEU A 143 -4.68 -3.66 15.62
CA LEU A 143 -5.15 -3.75 17.01
C LEU A 143 -6.51 -4.47 17.12
N ALA A 144 -7.47 -4.15 16.25
CA ALA A 144 -8.77 -4.81 16.22
C ALA A 144 -8.68 -6.30 15.84
N GLN A 145 -7.76 -6.67 14.94
CA GLN A 145 -7.52 -8.07 14.58
C GLN A 145 -6.87 -8.85 15.73
N ILE A 146 -5.94 -8.24 16.46
CA ILE A 146 -5.31 -8.86 17.64
C ILE A 146 -6.34 -9.05 18.75
N SER A 147 -7.20 -8.05 19.03
CA SER A 147 -8.23 -8.19 20.05
C SER A 147 -9.25 -9.27 19.68
N GLN A 148 -9.71 -9.33 18.43
CA GLN A 148 -10.59 -10.41 17.96
C GLN A 148 -9.92 -11.79 18.02
N ALA A 149 -8.63 -11.89 17.68
CA ALA A 149 -7.90 -13.14 17.80
C ALA A 149 -7.73 -13.59 19.26
N GLN A 150 -7.58 -12.64 20.20
CA GLN A 150 -7.56 -12.94 21.62
C GLN A 150 -8.94 -13.31 22.17
N GLU A 151 -10.00 -12.65 21.71
CA GLU A 151 -11.40 -12.98 22.04
C GLU A 151 -11.75 -14.39 21.56
N ASN A 152 -11.44 -14.73 20.29
CA ASN A 152 -11.62 -16.08 19.76
C ASN A 152 -10.78 -17.10 20.51
N ARG A 153 -9.53 -16.77 20.86
CA ARG A 153 -8.70 -17.68 21.66
C ARG A 153 -9.30 -17.90 23.05
N ARG A 154 -9.85 -16.86 23.68
CA ARG A 154 -10.55 -16.95 24.98
C ARG A 154 -11.85 -17.72 24.88
N ALA A 155 -12.67 -17.50 23.86
CA ALA A 155 -13.90 -18.27 23.61
C ALA A 155 -13.62 -19.75 23.32
N VAL A 156 -12.53 -20.05 22.61
CA VAL A 156 -12.06 -21.44 22.40
C VAL A 156 -11.47 -22.06 23.68
N SER A 157 -11.06 -21.24 24.65
CA SER A 157 -10.55 -21.70 25.95
C SER A 157 -11.54 -21.53 27.10
N GLU A 158 -12.77 -21.06 26.84
CA GLU A 158 -13.85 -21.22 27.80
C GLU A 158 -14.09 -22.72 27.98
N PRO A 159 -14.02 -23.23 29.22
CA PRO A 159 -14.30 -24.62 29.48
C PRO A 159 -15.79 -24.80 29.23
N THR A 160 -16.16 -25.28 28.03
CA THR A 160 -17.39 -26.05 27.92
C THR A 160 -17.27 -27.10 29.00
N GLN A 161 -18.11 -27.02 30.04
CA GLN A 161 -18.14 -27.96 31.17
C GLN A 161 -17.94 -29.36 30.60
N ASN A 162 -16.72 -29.88 30.77
CA ASN A 162 -16.34 -31.12 30.15
C ASN A 162 -16.81 -32.20 31.14
N PRO A 163 -17.90 -32.92 30.85
CA PRO A 163 -18.46 -33.88 31.80
C PRO A 163 -17.42 -34.92 32.23
N ALA A 164 -16.46 -35.25 31.36
CA ALA A 164 -15.36 -36.17 31.69
C ALA A 164 -14.38 -35.63 32.74
N LEU A 165 -14.21 -34.30 32.87
CA LEU A 165 -13.36 -33.68 33.89
C LEU A 165 -14.07 -33.55 35.24
N GLU A 166 -15.39 -33.39 35.24
CA GLU A 166 -16.23 -33.45 36.45
C GLU A 166 -16.26 -34.90 36.99
N ASP A 167 -16.47 -35.89 36.12
CA ASP A 167 -16.45 -37.31 36.46
C ASP A 167 -15.09 -37.78 37.02
N TRP A 168 -13.99 -37.23 36.51
CA TRP A 168 -12.65 -37.54 37.04
C TRP A 168 -12.41 -36.93 38.44
N LYS A 169 -12.94 -35.73 38.69
CA LYS A 169 -12.83 -35.07 40.01
C LYS A 169 -13.70 -35.73 41.07
N THR A 170 -14.88 -36.23 40.70
CA THR A 170 -15.75 -36.99 41.61
C THR A 170 -15.13 -38.36 41.92
N ALA A 171 -14.59 -39.06 40.92
CA ALA A 171 -13.89 -40.34 41.12
C ALA A 171 -12.59 -40.20 41.94
N ALA A 172 -11.87 -39.08 41.83
CA ALA A 172 -10.67 -38.82 42.62
C ALA A 172 -10.96 -38.35 44.07
N GLY A 173 -12.19 -37.92 44.36
CA GLY A 173 -12.62 -37.48 45.70
C GLY A 173 -13.13 -38.60 46.61
N GLU A 174 -13.45 -39.77 46.07
CA GLU A 174 -13.95 -40.93 46.83
C GLU A 174 -12.86 -41.87 47.36
N SER A 175 -11.58 -41.61 47.06
CA SER A 175 -10.45 -42.41 47.54
C SER A 175 -9.71 -41.77 48.71
N HIS A 176 -10.44 -41.43 49.79
CA HIS A 176 -9.87 -41.05 51.07
C HIS A 176 -10.62 -41.66 52.25
#